data_AF-W2GGR9-F1
#
_entry.id   AF-W2GGR9-F1
#
_cell.length_a   1.000
_cell.length_b   1.000
_cell.length_c   1.000
_cell.angle_alpha   90.00
_cell.angle_beta   90.00
_cell.angle_gamma   90.00
#
_symmetry.space_group_name_H-M   'P 1'
#
loop_
_entity.id
_entity.type
_entity.pdbx_description
1 polymer ?
#
loop_
_entity_poly.entity_id
_entity_poly.type
_entity_poly.pdbx_seq_one_letter_code
_entity_poly.pdbx_strand_id
1 'polypeptide(L)'
;MAVNLFLLAVVIIIAVALLICNVYILVYFQHDDDKNTAYFPKALVIFGLFFAEATVLLLPLDVANNSTAIGCAEGWNTVCGNINMDLLWLMVFLSIIIFLVVLLPFAIFYYEADDGEDNPKKSQWGEAIKMELGTVFVAAALITVLYLTCAKSSVPMRALEVNSMSDSEGFQPYVDGTTVSSTIVTVASNVTVQHITLTVDVSLPVYVTGLTSFVGWFGFSIFCGIGLIALPMDLILAFFHRPKFISADVYAIQKLILQRRSVELLEVGRSIKQSMDRPGHGQSSWERKKQRRLDFVTLNKFKQSVYLLEGDVVDLKLCHEEYRNFNPLKPIFKLLLGCIASVISCMWFFHIALYMLPNTPLLPFLNTYFIWFDRWFPLFGTISVGIFSTYLLACAVKGCFKFGMRCFCIALHPMKLHGTYMNSLIFNLGLVLLCAIPSVQFCDQAFADYDRLTALRTLMGVQIHYLKGMRTIWDYNIFVYAILIISLITAAILLAKPRDRASPVDDIRKRIERQVRDTANANAV
;
A
#
# COMPACT_ATOMS: atom_id res chain seq x y z
N MET A 1 -30.08 23.32 -0.36
CA MET A 1 -29.50 22.59 -1.51
C MET A 1 -29.52 21.12 -1.18
N ALA A 2 -30.22 20.30 -1.96
CA ALA A 2 -30.35 18.86 -1.69
C ALA A 2 -29.09 18.12 -2.13
N VAL A 3 -28.69 17.07 -1.39
CA VAL A 3 -27.60 16.17 -1.80
C VAL A 3 -27.97 15.51 -3.13
N ASN A 4 -26.99 15.39 -4.04
CA ASN A 4 -27.20 14.69 -5.30
C ASN A 4 -27.52 13.20 -5.03
N LEU A 5 -28.79 12.81 -5.22
CA LEU A 5 -29.25 11.44 -4.95
C LEU A 5 -28.53 10.39 -5.81
N PHE A 6 -28.11 10.74 -7.03
CA PHE A 6 -27.36 9.82 -7.88
C PHE A 6 -25.99 9.51 -7.28
N LEU A 7 -25.24 10.54 -6.89
CA LEU A 7 -23.92 10.37 -6.28
C LEU A 7 -24.02 9.60 -4.96
N LEU A 8 -25.04 9.90 -4.14
CA LEU A 8 -25.32 9.18 -2.90
C LEU A 8 -25.63 7.70 -3.16
N ALA A 9 -26.47 7.40 -4.15
CA ALA A 9 -26.78 6.01 -4.52
C ALA A 9 -25.53 5.25 -4.98
N VAL A 10 -24.68 5.88 -5.80
CA VAL A 10 -23.40 5.29 -6.24
C VAL A 10 -22.50 4.99 -5.05
N VAL A 11 -22.37 5.91 -4.09
CA VAL A 11 -21.59 5.69 -2.86
C VAL A 11 -22.11 4.48 -2.07
N ILE A 12 -23.44 4.38 -1.88
CA ILE A 12 -24.05 3.26 -1.15
C ILE A 12 -23.81 1.93 -1.87
N ILE A 13 -24.04 1.90 -3.19
CA ILE A 13 -23.85 0.68 -3.99
C ILE A 13 -22.40 0.21 -3.96
N ILE A 14 -21.45 1.14 -4.16
CA ILE A 14 -20.02 0.82 -4.10
C ILE A 14 -19.66 0.35 -2.69
N ALA A 15 -20.12 1.02 -1.64
CA ALA A 15 -19.82 0.61 -0.27
C ALA A 15 -20.29 -0.81 0.05
N VAL A 16 -21.51 -1.17 -0.36
CA VAL A 16 -22.04 -2.53 -0.22
C VAL A 16 -21.21 -3.53 -1.03
N ALA A 17 -20.85 -3.19 -2.27
CA ALA A 17 -20.02 -4.04 -3.11
C ALA A 17 -18.65 -4.30 -2.49
N LEU A 18 -17.98 -3.27 -1.94
CA LEU A 18 -16.71 -3.40 -1.24
C LEU A 18 -16.83 -4.31 -0.02
N LEU A 19 -17.88 -4.16 0.80
CA LEU A 19 -18.11 -5.04 1.95
C LEU A 19 -18.27 -6.51 1.52
N ILE A 20 -19.02 -6.78 0.45
CA ILE A 20 -19.17 -8.14 -0.10
C ILE A 20 -17.82 -8.68 -0.59
N CYS A 21 -17.04 -7.88 -1.32
CA CYS A 21 -15.70 -8.23 -1.76
C CYS A 21 -14.78 -8.54 -0.58
N ASN A 22 -14.84 -7.75 0.50
CA ASN A 22 -14.02 -7.94 1.69
C ASN A 22 -14.40 -9.19 2.48
N VAL A 23 -15.69 -9.54 2.55
CA VAL A 23 -16.13 -10.83 3.08
C VAL A 23 -15.58 -11.97 2.23
N TYR A 24 -15.62 -11.86 0.90
CA TYR A 24 -15.04 -12.88 0.02
C TYR A 24 -13.53 -13.02 0.22
N ILE A 25 -12.78 -11.92 0.30
CA ILE A 25 -11.33 -11.92 0.57
C ILE A 25 -11.06 -12.61 1.91
N LEU A 26 -11.79 -12.27 2.97
CA LEU A 26 -11.64 -12.90 4.28
C LEU A 26 -11.86 -14.42 4.19
N VAL A 27 -12.97 -14.86 3.60
CA VAL A 27 -13.30 -16.30 3.48
C VAL A 27 -12.25 -17.04 2.64
N TYR A 28 -11.69 -16.37 1.64
CA TYR A 28 -10.67 -16.94 0.76
C TYR A 28 -9.31 -17.12 1.48
N PHE A 29 -8.90 -16.20 2.35
CA PHE A 29 -7.59 -16.25 3.00
C PHE A 29 -7.59 -16.85 4.43
N GLN A 30 -8.73 -16.85 5.13
CA GLN A 30 -8.82 -17.34 6.51
C GLN A 30 -8.42 -18.82 6.64
N HIS A 31 -7.78 -19.18 7.75
CA HIS A 31 -7.49 -20.58 8.08
C HIS A 31 -8.77 -21.38 8.32
N ASP A 32 -8.75 -22.67 7.99
CA ASP A 32 -9.92 -23.55 8.17
C ASP A 32 -10.37 -23.68 9.64
N ASP A 33 -9.41 -23.68 10.57
CA ASP A 33 -9.67 -23.71 12.01
C ASP A 33 -10.38 -22.45 12.54
N ASP A 34 -10.26 -21.33 11.83
CA ASP A 34 -10.85 -20.05 12.22
C ASP A 34 -12.26 -19.85 11.63
N LYS A 35 -12.83 -20.80 10.86
CA LYS A 35 -14.08 -20.59 10.10
C LYS A 35 -15.28 -20.12 10.94
N ASN A 36 -15.48 -20.69 12.13
CA ASN A 36 -16.64 -20.39 13.00
C ASN A 36 -16.27 -19.72 14.34
N THR A 37 -15.04 -19.22 14.46
CA THR A 37 -14.51 -18.56 15.67
C THR A 37 -14.06 -17.13 15.33
N ALA A 38 -13.58 -16.37 16.31
CA ALA A 38 -12.92 -15.06 16.10
C ALA A 38 -13.72 -13.98 15.35
N TYR A 39 -15.00 -13.78 15.70
CA TYR A 39 -15.88 -12.81 15.02
C TYR A 39 -15.38 -11.35 15.06
N PHE A 40 -14.81 -10.90 16.18
CA PHE A 40 -14.32 -9.52 16.32
C PHE A 40 -13.16 -9.22 15.36
N PRO A 41 -12.08 -10.03 15.33
CA PRO A 41 -11.01 -9.93 14.34
C PRO A 41 -11.46 -9.99 12.88
N LYS A 42 -12.45 -10.84 12.56
CA LYS A 42 -13.06 -10.89 11.22
C LYS A 42 -13.72 -9.57 10.84
N ALA A 43 -14.48 -8.97 11.77
CA ALA A 43 -15.07 -7.67 11.55
C ALA A 43 -13.99 -6.60 11.32
N LEU A 44 -12.89 -6.63 12.08
CA LEU A 44 -11.76 -5.72 11.86
C LEU A 44 -11.16 -5.88 10.47
N VAL A 45 -10.96 -7.11 9.99
CA VAL A 45 -10.44 -7.34 8.62
C VAL A 45 -11.39 -6.77 7.57
N ILE A 46 -12.69 -7.05 7.67
CA ILE A 46 -13.69 -6.58 6.69
C ILE A 46 -13.77 -5.05 6.68
N PHE A 47 -13.92 -4.42 7.83
CA PHE A 47 -14.06 -2.97 7.93
C PHE A 47 -12.73 -2.25 7.67
N GLY A 48 -11.60 -2.81 8.08
CA GLY A 48 -10.29 -2.24 7.80
C GLY A 48 -9.99 -2.25 6.30
N LEU A 49 -10.24 -3.34 5.59
CA LEU A 49 -10.09 -3.37 4.13
C LEU A 49 -11.07 -2.39 3.47
N PHE A 50 -12.31 -2.33 3.94
CA PHE A 50 -13.29 -1.35 3.47
C PHE A 50 -12.77 0.08 3.61
N PHE A 51 -12.19 0.48 4.76
CA PHE A 51 -11.64 1.82 4.93
C PHE A 51 -10.41 2.08 4.04
N ALA A 52 -9.54 1.08 3.83
CA ALA A 52 -8.41 1.21 2.90
C ALA A 52 -8.88 1.46 1.46
N GLU A 53 -9.86 0.68 0.98
CA GLU A 53 -10.44 0.80 -0.35
C GLU A 53 -11.25 2.09 -0.51
N ALA A 54 -12.09 2.40 0.49
CA ALA A 54 -12.91 3.62 0.51
C ALA A 54 -12.04 4.86 0.46
N THR A 55 -10.92 4.90 1.19
CA THR A 55 -9.97 6.03 1.17
C THR A 55 -9.54 6.36 -0.26
N VAL A 56 -9.20 5.34 -1.04
CA VAL A 56 -8.68 5.52 -2.41
C VAL A 56 -9.79 5.85 -3.42
N LEU A 57 -10.99 5.32 -3.22
CA LEU A 57 -12.18 5.62 -4.02
C LEU A 57 -12.88 6.93 -3.61
N LEU A 58 -12.49 7.52 -2.48
CA LEU A 58 -13.01 8.81 -2.04
C LEU A 58 -12.46 9.98 -2.88
N LEU A 59 -11.28 9.81 -3.47
CA LEU A 59 -10.69 10.77 -4.42
C LEU A 59 -11.57 11.00 -5.66
N PRO A 60 -11.90 9.97 -6.47
CA PRO A 60 -12.77 10.18 -7.63
C PRO A 60 -14.18 10.63 -7.23
N LEU A 61 -14.66 10.27 -6.02
CA LEU A 61 -15.90 10.81 -5.47
C LEU A 61 -15.81 12.33 -5.21
N ASP A 62 -14.71 12.81 -4.63
CA ASP A 62 -14.47 14.23 -4.36
C ASP A 62 -14.43 15.05 -5.66
N VAL A 63 -13.75 14.51 -6.69
CA VAL A 63 -13.75 15.11 -8.02
C VAL A 63 -15.17 15.16 -8.58
N ALA A 64 -15.90 14.03 -8.56
CA ALA A 64 -17.27 13.97 -9.06
C ALA A 64 -18.25 14.89 -8.31
N ASN A 65 -18.02 15.11 -7.00
CA ASN A 65 -18.81 16.02 -6.18
C ASN A 65 -18.58 17.50 -6.54
N ASN A 66 -17.48 17.85 -7.19
CA ASN A 66 -17.11 19.24 -7.50
C ASN A 66 -17.15 19.62 -9.00
N SER A 67 -17.15 18.66 -9.94
CA SER A 67 -16.95 19.03 -11.36
C SER A 67 -17.73 18.27 -12.44
N THR A 68 -18.36 17.11 -12.18
CA THR A 68 -18.72 16.20 -13.29
C THR A 68 -19.97 15.30 -13.12
N ALA A 69 -20.90 15.59 -12.20
CA ALA A 69 -22.14 14.82 -12.15
C ALA A 69 -23.01 15.02 -13.42
N ILE A 70 -23.68 13.96 -13.89
CA ILE A 70 -24.59 14.01 -15.05
C ILE A 70 -25.66 15.08 -14.82
N GLY A 71 -25.73 16.08 -15.70
CA GLY A 71 -26.63 17.24 -15.59
C GLY A 71 -26.00 18.53 -15.05
N CYS A 72 -24.69 18.52 -14.81
CA CYS A 72 -23.95 19.66 -14.27
C CYS A 72 -23.04 20.28 -15.34
N ALA A 73 -23.09 21.61 -15.48
CA ALA A 73 -22.15 22.34 -16.31
C ALA A 73 -20.73 22.25 -15.71
N GLU A 74 -19.71 22.15 -16.56
CA GLU A 74 -18.30 22.13 -16.15
C GLU A 74 -17.97 23.40 -15.32
N GLY A 75 -17.41 23.21 -14.12
CA GLY A 75 -17.02 24.30 -13.22
C GLY A 75 -17.62 24.21 -11.82
N TRP A 76 -17.29 25.19 -10.97
CA TRP A 76 -17.78 25.26 -9.59
C TRP A 76 -19.30 25.52 -9.61
N ASN A 77 -20.10 24.50 -9.31
CA ASN A 77 -21.55 24.57 -9.45
C ASN A 77 -22.24 24.25 -8.13
N THR A 78 -22.90 25.25 -7.54
CA THR A 78 -23.67 25.11 -6.28
C THR A 78 -24.92 24.26 -6.41
N VAL A 79 -25.34 23.94 -7.64
CA VAL A 79 -26.52 23.11 -7.94
C VAL A 79 -26.15 21.61 -7.97
N CYS A 80 -24.85 21.27 -8.00
CA CYS A 80 -24.37 19.96 -8.38
C CYS A 80 -23.30 19.42 -7.41
N GLY A 81 -23.64 18.31 -6.74
CA GLY A 81 -22.90 17.89 -5.56
C GLY A 81 -23.33 18.72 -4.33
N ASN A 82 -23.23 18.13 -3.15
CA ASN A 82 -23.42 18.81 -1.86
C ASN A 82 -23.02 17.87 -0.71
N ILE A 83 -22.13 16.91 -0.99
CA ILE A 83 -21.57 16.07 0.06
C ILE A 83 -20.50 16.90 0.74
N ASN A 84 -20.55 16.95 2.08
CA ASN A 84 -19.49 17.58 2.86
C ASN A 84 -18.24 16.69 2.81
N MET A 85 -17.44 16.87 1.78
CA MET A 85 -16.25 16.05 1.53
C MET A 85 -15.18 16.28 2.59
N ASP A 86 -15.03 17.50 3.13
CA ASP A 86 -14.12 17.79 4.24
C ASP A 86 -14.39 16.88 5.45
N LEU A 87 -15.67 16.81 5.86
CA LEU A 87 -16.10 15.95 6.96
C LEU A 87 -15.92 14.47 6.61
N LEU A 88 -16.25 14.07 5.38
CA LEU A 88 -16.16 12.67 4.95
C LEU A 88 -14.71 12.17 4.92
N TRP A 89 -13.77 12.97 4.40
CA TRP A 89 -12.33 12.69 4.46
C TRP A 89 -11.85 12.52 5.89
N LEU A 90 -12.20 13.45 6.78
CA LEU A 90 -11.81 13.38 8.18
C LEU A 90 -12.38 12.14 8.88
N MET A 91 -13.64 11.79 8.62
CA MET A 91 -14.24 10.57 9.18
C MET A 91 -13.49 9.31 8.74
N VAL A 92 -13.16 9.19 7.46
CA VAL A 92 -12.44 8.02 6.92
C VAL A 92 -11.01 7.97 7.45
N PHE A 93 -10.27 9.08 7.41
CA PHE A 93 -8.88 9.12 7.91
C PHE A 93 -8.80 8.86 9.42
N LEU A 94 -9.68 9.44 10.23
CA LEU A 94 -9.72 9.17 11.66
C LEU A 94 -10.13 7.73 11.96
N SER A 95 -11.02 7.14 11.16
CA SER A 95 -11.35 5.71 11.29
C SER A 95 -10.10 4.85 11.07
N ILE A 96 -9.30 5.11 10.04
CA ILE A 96 -8.03 4.42 9.80
C ILE A 96 -7.07 4.57 11.00
N ILE A 97 -6.96 5.78 11.55
CA ILE A 97 -6.10 6.04 12.71
C ILE A 97 -6.58 5.26 13.94
N ILE A 98 -7.89 5.21 14.20
CA ILE A 98 -8.48 4.42 15.29
C ILE A 98 -8.18 2.93 15.08
N PHE A 99 -8.25 2.43 13.85
CA PHE A 99 -7.85 1.05 13.55
C PHE A 99 -6.37 0.82 13.89
N LEU A 100 -5.48 1.70 13.44
CA LEU A 100 -4.03 1.54 13.61
C LEU A 100 -3.56 1.68 15.05
N VAL A 101 -4.15 2.60 15.83
CA VAL A 101 -3.70 2.94 17.18
C VAL A 101 -4.47 2.18 18.26
N VAL A 102 -5.74 1.83 18.01
CA VAL A 102 -6.63 1.25 19.02
C VAL A 102 -7.06 -0.17 18.68
N LEU A 103 -7.75 -0.37 17.55
CA LEU A 103 -8.45 -1.64 17.32
C LEU A 103 -7.51 -2.79 16.95
N LEU A 104 -6.51 -2.55 16.09
CA LEU A 104 -5.56 -3.60 15.69
C LEU A 104 -4.58 -3.95 16.81
N PRO A 105 -3.94 -2.98 17.51
CA PRO A 105 -3.08 -3.32 18.64
C PRO A 105 -3.85 -4.07 19.73
N PHE A 106 -5.06 -3.64 20.07
CA PHE A 106 -5.93 -4.36 21.01
C PHE A 106 -6.16 -5.81 20.58
N ALA A 107 -6.50 -6.04 19.31
CA ALA A 107 -6.74 -7.37 18.81
C ALA A 107 -5.47 -8.24 18.84
N ILE A 108 -4.29 -7.68 18.53
CA ILE A 108 -3.01 -8.38 18.62
C ILE A 108 -2.72 -8.75 20.08
N PHE A 109 -2.83 -7.81 21.02
CA PHE A 109 -2.60 -8.09 22.45
C PHE A 109 -3.59 -9.12 23.01
N TYR A 110 -4.83 -9.10 22.52
CA TYR A 110 -5.84 -10.10 22.88
C TYR A 110 -5.43 -11.51 22.45
N TYR A 111 -4.90 -11.66 21.23
CA TYR A 111 -4.39 -12.93 20.74
C TYR A 111 -3.11 -13.38 21.45
N GLU A 112 -2.16 -12.46 21.69
CA GLU A 112 -0.92 -12.79 22.40
C GLU A 112 -1.16 -13.20 23.86
N ALA A 113 -2.24 -12.71 24.48
CA ALA A 113 -2.65 -13.12 25.82
C ALA A 113 -3.24 -14.55 25.88
N ASP A 114 -3.66 -15.11 24.75
CA ASP A 114 -4.20 -16.48 24.65
C ASP A 114 -3.09 -17.53 24.48
N ASP A 115 -1.99 -17.17 23.80
CA ASP A 115 -0.83 -18.05 23.54
C ASP A 115 0.06 -18.32 24.78
N GLY A 116 -0.27 -17.74 25.94
CA GLY A 116 0.46 -17.94 27.19
C GLY A 116 0.09 -19.24 27.89
N GLU A 117 0.87 -20.31 27.71
CA GLU A 117 0.73 -21.61 28.44
C GLU A 117 0.78 -21.46 29.98
N ASP A 118 1.20 -20.30 30.50
CA ASP A 118 1.61 -20.15 31.90
C ASP A 118 0.55 -19.62 32.90
N ASN A 119 -0.71 -19.29 32.54
CA ASN A 119 -1.71 -18.93 33.56
C ASN A 119 -3.19 -19.01 33.13
N PRO A 120 -3.93 -20.08 33.48
CA PRO A 120 -5.37 -20.22 33.16
C PRO A 120 -6.31 -19.30 33.98
N LYS A 121 -5.77 -18.33 34.74
CA LYS A 121 -6.53 -17.50 35.70
C LYS A 121 -6.51 -16.00 35.45
N LYS A 122 -5.82 -15.51 34.41
CA LYS A 122 -5.90 -14.09 34.02
C LYS A 122 -6.96 -13.92 32.94
N SER A 123 -7.84 -12.94 33.12
CA SER A 123 -8.79 -12.53 32.09
C SER A 123 -8.00 -11.98 30.90
N GLN A 124 -8.04 -12.66 29.76
CA GLN A 124 -7.42 -12.26 28.48
C GLN A 124 -7.75 -10.80 28.14
N TRP A 125 -9.00 -10.41 28.38
CA TRP A 125 -9.49 -9.05 28.19
C TRP A 125 -8.79 -8.04 29.12
N GLY A 126 -8.56 -8.41 30.38
CA GLY A 126 -7.91 -7.52 31.35
C GLY A 126 -6.44 -7.22 30.99
N GLU A 127 -5.73 -8.20 30.47
CA GLU A 127 -4.34 -8.02 30.03
C GLU A 127 -4.25 -7.21 28.74
N ALA A 128 -5.09 -7.53 27.75
CA ALA A 128 -5.17 -6.78 26.49
C ALA A 128 -5.55 -5.30 26.73
N ILE A 129 -6.57 -5.02 27.55
CA ILE A 129 -6.99 -3.65 27.88
C ILE A 129 -5.86 -2.89 28.58
N LYS A 130 -5.13 -3.53 29.50
CA LYS A 130 -4.02 -2.87 30.19
C LYS A 130 -2.90 -2.48 29.23
N MET A 131 -2.53 -3.37 28.32
CA MET A 131 -1.51 -3.10 27.31
C MET A 131 -1.97 -2.03 26.33
N GLU A 132 -3.24 -2.07 25.94
CA GLU A 132 -3.85 -1.10 25.04
C GLU A 132 -3.89 0.31 25.65
N LEU A 133 -4.33 0.44 26.90
CA LEU A 133 -4.31 1.72 27.63
C LEU A 133 -2.90 2.30 27.71
N GLY A 134 -1.89 1.45 27.91
CA GLY A 134 -0.48 1.87 27.86
C GLY A 134 -0.08 2.41 26.49
N THR A 135 -0.43 1.70 25.42
CA THR A 135 -0.14 2.09 24.02
C THR A 135 -0.82 3.41 23.66
N VAL A 136 -2.12 3.54 23.95
CA VAL A 136 -2.89 4.77 23.69
C VAL A 136 -2.35 5.94 24.50
N PHE A 137 -1.99 5.73 25.76
CA PHE A 137 -1.41 6.79 26.59
C PHE A 137 -0.10 7.32 26.00
N VAL A 138 0.81 6.44 25.59
CA VAL A 138 2.08 6.83 24.96
C VAL A 138 1.84 7.53 23.62
N ALA A 139 0.94 7.00 22.79
CA ALA A 139 0.58 7.61 21.51
C ALA A 139 -0.02 9.01 21.70
N ALA A 140 -0.97 9.16 22.64
CA ALA A 140 -1.61 10.43 22.95
C ALA A 140 -0.61 11.46 23.51
N ALA A 141 0.30 11.04 24.40
CA ALA A 141 1.35 11.90 24.94
C ALA A 141 2.29 12.38 23.82
N LEU A 142 2.73 11.49 22.94
CA LEU A 142 3.57 11.83 21.79
C LEU A 142 2.85 12.81 20.85
N ILE A 143 1.61 12.51 20.46
CA ILE A 143 0.80 13.36 19.58
C ILE A 143 0.60 14.73 20.20
N THR A 144 0.35 14.82 21.51
CA THR A 144 0.15 16.09 22.21
C THR A 144 1.42 16.95 22.15
N VAL A 145 2.59 16.38 22.44
CA VAL A 145 3.87 17.10 22.38
C VAL A 145 4.16 17.58 20.95
N LEU A 146 3.95 16.72 19.96
CA LEU A 146 4.17 17.04 18.54
C LEU A 146 3.18 18.12 18.05
N TYR A 147 1.92 18.05 18.45
CA TYR A 147 0.90 19.04 18.09
C TYR A 147 1.26 20.43 18.66
N LEU A 148 1.61 20.50 19.95
CA LEU A 148 1.96 21.77 20.60
C LEU A 148 3.22 22.43 19.98
N THR A 149 4.12 21.65 19.39
CA THR A 149 5.39 22.14 18.83
C THR A 149 5.34 22.43 17.32
N CYS A 150 4.56 21.64 16.56
CA CYS A 150 4.65 21.57 15.10
C CYS A 150 3.30 21.73 14.35
N ALA A 151 2.18 22.07 14.99
CA ALA A 151 0.87 22.16 14.33
C ALA A 151 0.61 23.41 13.46
N LYS A 152 1.62 24.23 13.16
CA LYS A 152 1.46 25.41 12.30
C LYS A 152 1.88 25.08 10.87
N SER A 153 1.08 25.52 9.90
CA SER A 153 1.38 25.39 8.47
C SER A 153 1.80 26.74 7.89
N SER A 154 2.91 26.79 7.17
CA SER A 154 3.48 28.02 6.60
C SER A 154 3.35 28.01 5.08
N VAL A 155 2.20 28.45 4.60
CA VAL A 155 1.82 28.41 3.18
C VAL A 155 2.48 29.57 2.43
N PRO A 156 3.28 29.32 1.39
CA PRO A 156 3.84 30.37 0.55
C PRO A 156 2.74 31.00 -0.32
N MET A 157 2.70 32.33 -0.36
CA MET A 157 1.78 33.08 -1.21
C MET A 157 2.54 34.12 -2.03
N ARG A 158 1.98 34.45 -3.20
CA ARG A 158 2.44 35.54 -4.05
C ARG A 158 1.49 36.70 -3.85
N ALA A 159 1.97 37.78 -3.25
CA ALA A 159 1.21 39.02 -3.13
C ALA A 159 1.59 39.94 -4.29
N LEU A 160 0.55 40.51 -4.90
CA LEU A 160 0.64 41.48 -5.98
C LEU A 160 -0.09 42.73 -5.49
N GLU A 161 0.60 43.86 -5.50
CA GLU A 161 -0.02 45.16 -5.24
C GLU A 161 -0.30 45.80 -6.58
N VAL A 162 -1.58 46.09 -6.83
CA VAL A 162 -2.05 46.57 -8.12
C VAL A 162 -3.06 47.69 -7.88
N ASN A 163 -2.93 48.79 -8.61
CA ASN A 163 -3.92 49.87 -8.56
C ASN A 163 -5.18 49.43 -9.33
N SER A 164 -6.23 49.05 -8.60
CA SER A 164 -7.48 48.54 -9.17
C SER A 164 -8.19 49.54 -10.10
N MET A 165 -7.90 50.83 -9.99
CA MET A 165 -8.53 51.93 -10.74
C MET A 165 -7.74 52.35 -11.98
N SER A 166 -6.58 51.74 -12.25
CA SER A 166 -5.74 52.10 -13.39
C SER A 166 -6.19 51.41 -14.69
N ASP A 167 -6.34 52.18 -15.76
CA ASP A 167 -6.64 51.67 -17.12
C ASP A 167 -5.44 50.97 -17.78
N SER A 168 -4.26 50.94 -17.15
CA SER A 168 -3.08 50.22 -17.64
C SER A 168 -2.53 49.19 -16.67
N GLU A 169 -2.77 49.37 -15.37
CA GLU A 169 -2.26 48.51 -14.30
C GLU A 169 -3.36 47.73 -13.58
N GLY A 170 -4.64 48.11 -13.69
CA GLY A 170 -5.76 47.51 -12.93
C GLY A 170 -6.38 46.26 -13.53
N PHE A 171 -7.45 45.76 -12.89
CA PHE A 171 -8.21 44.61 -13.39
C PHE A 171 -9.06 45.00 -14.59
N GLN A 172 -8.90 44.28 -15.71
CA GLN A 172 -9.65 44.53 -16.94
C GLN A 172 -10.45 43.31 -17.37
N PRO A 173 -11.64 43.50 -17.97
CA PRO A 173 -12.37 42.41 -18.57
C PRO A 173 -11.55 41.82 -19.73
N TYR A 174 -11.31 40.51 -19.68
CA TYR A 174 -10.58 39.76 -20.69
C TYR A 174 -11.51 38.73 -21.34
N VAL A 175 -11.41 38.61 -22.66
CA VAL A 175 -12.13 37.60 -23.44
C VAL A 175 -11.10 36.61 -23.99
N ASP A 176 -11.27 35.33 -23.68
CA ASP A 176 -10.37 34.27 -24.13
C ASP A 176 -10.21 34.30 -25.66
N GLY A 177 -8.95 34.31 -26.12
CA GLY A 177 -8.60 34.37 -27.54
C GLY A 177 -8.37 35.78 -28.10
N THR A 178 -8.55 36.84 -27.30
CA THR A 178 -8.16 38.20 -27.69
C THR A 178 -6.66 38.42 -27.57
N THR A 179 -6.04 39.08 -28.55
CA THR A 179 -4.62 39.44 -28.50
C THR A 179 -4.39 40.56 -27.50
N VAL A 180 -3.64 40.28 -26.44
CA VAL A 180 -3.24 41.28 -25.43
C VAL A 180 -2.25 42.27 -26.04
N SER A 181 -2.48 43.57 -25.83
CA SER A 181 -1.57 44.64 -26.29
C SER A 181 -0.18 44.49 -25.65
N SER A 182 0.88 44.78 -26.41
CA SER A 182 2.27 44.72 -25.94
C SER A 182 2.52 45.61 -24.71
N THR A 183 1.86 46.77 -24.63
CA THR A 183 1.89 47.68 -23.48
C THR A 183 1.37 47.04 -22.20
N ILE A 184 0.24 46.31 -22.28
CA ILE A 184 -0.35 45.61 -21.13
C ILE A 184 0.60 44.50 -20.65
N VAL A 185 1.22 43.77 -21.57
CA VAL A 185 2.21 42.72 -21.24
C VAL A 185 3.44 43.31 -20.55
N THR A 186 3.96 44.44 -21.04
CA THR A 186 5.11 45.10 -20.41
C THR A 186 4.79 45.63 -19.02
N VAL A 187 3.61 46.25 -18.84
CA VAL A 187 3.17 46.73 -17.54
C VAL A 187 2.94 45.57 -16.55
N ALA A 188 2.28 44.50 -16.99
CA ALA A 188 2.11 43.29 -16.18
C ALA A 188 3.45 42.64 -15.78
N SER A 189 4.47 42.68 -16.66
CA SER A 189 5.80 42.16 -16.35
C SER A 189 6.58 43.00 -15.32
N ASN A 190 6.21 44.27 -15.16
CA ASN A 190 6.82 45.18 -14.19
C ASN A 190 6.17 45.11 -12.79
N VAL A 191 5.03 44.40 -12.64
CA VAL A 191 4.39 44.23 -11.34
C VAL A 191 5.29 43.40 -10.42
N THR A 192 5.70 43.99 -9.30
CA THR A 192 6.57 43.32 -8.34
C THR A 192 5.79 42.25 -7.59
N VAL A 193 6.25 41.01 -7.72
CA VAL A 193 5.67 39.86 -7.02
C VAL A 193 6.36 39.75 -5.66
N GLN A 194 5.63 40.03 -4.58
CA GLN A 194 6.13 39.80 -3.23
C GLN A 194 5.90 38.36 -2.80
N HIS A 195 6.93 37.70 -2.29
CA HIS A 195 6.83 36.36 -1.72
C HIS A 195 6.60 36.46 -0.21
N ILE A 196 5.36 36.22 0.21
CA ILE A 196 4.97 36.25 1.62
C ILE A 196 4.63 34.84 2.11
N THR A 197 4.63 34.63 3.42
CA THR A 197 4.22 33.36 4.02
C THR A 197 3.03 33.59 4.95
N LEU A 198 1.95 32.84 4.74
CA LEU A 198 0.77 32.85 5.59
C LEU A 198 0.88 31.69 6.58
N THR A 199 0.86 31.99 7.87
CA THR A 199 0.81 30.98 8.92
C THR A 199 -0.65 30.65 9.25
N VAL A 200 -1.03 29.40 9.04
CA VAL A 200 -2.37 28.87 9.36
C VAL A 200 -2.25 27.87 10.49
N ASP A 201 -3.13 27.98 11.49
CA ASP A 201 -3.23 27.00 12.56
C ASP A 201 -3.99 25.76 12.06
N VAL A 202 -3.37 24.58 12.18
CA VAL A 202 -3.95 23.32 11.71
C VAL A 202 -4.70 22.64 12.86
N SER A 203 -5.93 22.24 12.60
CA SER A 203 -6.74 21.53 13.60
C SER A 203 -6.14 20.17 13.98
N LEU A 204 -6.40 19.71 15.20
CA LEU A 204 -5.89 18.42 15.70
C LEU A 204 -6.22 17.22 14.77
N PRO A 205 -7.45 17.05 14.24
CA PRO A 205 -7.75 15.95 13.32
C PRO A 205 -6.90 15.94 12.05
N VAL A 206 -6.67 17.13 11.46
CA VAL A 206 -5.83 17.26 10.26
C VAL A 206 -4.37 17.00 10.60
N TYR A 207 -3.89 17.49 11.75
CA TYR A 207 -2.53 17.26 12.21
C TYR A 207 -2.23 15.76 12.40
N VAL A 208 -3.11 15.04 13.09
CA VAL A 208 -2.94 13.58 13.31
C VAL A 208 -2.97 12.83 11.98
N THR A 209 -3.86 13.22 11.06
CA THR A 209 -3.88 12.66 9.69
C THR A 209 -2.56 12.87 8.96
N GLY A 210 -2.01 14.09 9.01
CA GLY A 210 -0.71 14.40 8.40
C GLY A 210 0.45 13.60 9.01
N LEU A 211 0.46 13.45 10.34
CA LEU A 211 1.48 12.67 11.05
C LEU A 211 1.39 11.17 10.70
N THR A 212 0.18 10.59 10.71
CA THR A 212 -0.02 9.19 10.33
C THR A 212 0.34 8.95 8.87
N SER A 213 -0.02 9.88 7.96
CA SER A 213 0.40 9.81 6.57
C SER A 213 1.93 9.82 6.47
N PHE A 214 2.59 10.75 7.15
CA PHE A 214 4.06 10.84 7.15
C PHE A 214 4.75 9.55 7.60
N VAL A 215 4.28 8.91 8.67
CA VAL A 215 4.78 7.60 9.10
C VAL A 215 4.49 6.53 8.03
N GLY A 216 3.31 6.57 7.43
CA GLY A 216 2.91 5.64 6.39
C GLY A 216 3.73 5.73 5.10
N TRP A 217 4.22 6.92 4.76
CA TRP A 217 5.04 7.14 3.55
C TRP A 217 6.34 6.34 3.52
N PHE A 218 6.92 6.03 4.69
CA PHE A 218 8.09 5.14 4.75
C PHE A 218 7.75 3.73 4.26
N GLY A 219 6.62 3.17 4.69
CA GLY A 219 6.14 1.87 4.21
C GLY A 219 5.68 1.94 2.75
N PHE A 220 4.85 2.94 2.43
CA PHE A 220 4.28 3.11 1.11
C PHE A 220 5.34 3.29 0.03
N SER A 221 6.38 4.10 0.25
CA SER A 221 7.44 4.31 -0.76
C SER A 221 8.19 3.02 -1.10
N ILE A 222 8.44 2.17 -0.12
CA ILE A 222 9.08 0.85 -0.31
C ILE A 222 8.12 -0.11 -1.01
N PHE A 223 6.90 -0.27 -0.47
CA PHE A 223 5.97 -1.27 -0.98
C PHE A 223 5.41 -0.90 -2.36
N CYS A 224 5.03 0.36 -2.57
CA CYS A 224 4.56 0.84 -3.88
C CYS A 224 5.66 0.69 -4.93
N GLY A 225 6.91 1.09 -4.63
CA GLY A 225 8.03 0.95 -5.55
C GLY A 225 8.30 -0.51 -5.96
N ILE A 226 8.25 -1.44 -5.02
CA ILE A 226 8.35 -2.88 -5.34
C ILE A 226 7.13 -3.33 -6.16
N GLY A 227 5.94 -2.90 -5.77
CA GLY A 227 4.66 -3.27 -6.36
C GLY A 227 4.49 -2.87 -7.81
N LEU A 228 4.94 -1.68 -8.20
CA LEU A 228 4.84 -1.15 -9.57
C LEU A 228 5.50 -2.07 -10.60
N ILE A 229 6.56 -2.76 -10.22
CA ILE A 229 7.24 -3.75 -11.06
C ILE A 229 6.73 -5.16 -10.80
N ALA A 230 6.59 -5.53 -9.53
CA ALA A 230 6.30 -6.91 -9.14
C ALA A 230 4.90 -7.39 -9.52
N LEU A 231 3.90 -6.51 -9.43
CA LEU A 231 2.51 -6.86 -9.72
C LEU A 231 2.30 -7.29 -11.18
N PRO A 232 2.66 -6.48 -12.21
CA PRO A 232 2.50 -6.90 -13.59
C PRO A 232 3.38 -8.11 -13.93
N MET A 233 4.62 -8.14 -13.46
CA MET A 233 5.54 -9.25 -13.70
C MET A 233 5.02 -10.58 -13.14
N ASP A 234 4.54 -10.60 -11.90
CA ASP A 234 4.05 -11.84 -11.28
C ASP A 234 2.77 -12.34 -11.96
N LEU A 235 1.89 -11.44 -12.40
CA LEU A 235 0.67 -11.80 -13.14
C LEU A 235 0.98 -12.43 -14.49
N ILE A 236 1.94 -11.87 -15.24
CA ILE A 236 2.39 -12.41 -16.53
C ILE A 236 3.13 -13.75 -16.33
N LEU A 237 4.04 -13.81 -15.37
CA LEU A 237 4.81 -15.03 -15.07
C LEU A 237 3.90 -16.18 -14.60
N ALA A 238 2.79 -15.88 -13.91
CA ALA A 238 1.80 -16.89 -13.51
C ALA A 238 1.14 -17.61 -14.70
N PHE A 239 1.08 -16.98 -15.88
CA PHE A 239 0.58 -17.63 -17.09
C PHE A 239 1.63 -18.55 -17.73
N PHE A 240 2.88 -18.08 -17.83
CA PHE A 240 3.97 -18.86 -18.42
C PHE A 240 4.32 -20.09 -17.57
N HIS A 241 4.29 -19.95 -16.24
CA HIS A 241 4.60 -21.01 -15.29
C HIS A 241 3.36 -21.73 -14.75
N ARG A 242 2.24 -21.65 -15.46
CA ARG A 242 1.01 -22.36 -15.07
C ARG A 242 1.27 -23.88 -14.92
N PRO A 243 0.57 -24.56 -13.99
CA PRO A 243 0.67 -26.01 -13.88
C PRO A 243 0.24 -26.67 -15.19
N LYS A 244 1.04 -27.63 -15.65
CA LYS A 244 0.75 -28.46 -16.83
C LYS A 244 0.59 -29.90 -16.35
N PHE A 245 -0.20 -30.68 -17.07
CA PHE A 245 -0.37 -32.08 -16.72
C PHE A 245 0.96 -32.83 -16.77
N ILE A 246 1.23 -33.61 -15.74
CA ILE A 246 2.42 -34.46 -15.60
C ILE A 246 1.97 -35.93 -15.55
N SER A 247 2.73 -36.84 -16.18
CA SER A 247 2.45 -38.29 -16.13
C SER A 247 2.67 -38.87 -14.73
N ALA A 248 2.03 -40.00 -14.42
CA ALA A 248 2.09 -40.62 -13.09
C ALA A 248 3.53 -40.95 -12.64
N ASP A 249 4.39 -41.41 -13.56
CA ASP A 249 5.78 -41.76 -13.26
C ASP A 249 6.59 -40.52 -12.85
N VAL A 250 6.46 -39.43 -13.60
CA VAL A 250 7.15 -38.17 -13.32
C VAL A 250 6.59 -37.53 -12.03
N TYR A 251 5.28 -37.64 -11.80
CA TYR A 251 4.65 -37.20 -10.57
C TYR A 251 5.20 -37.96 -9.35
N ALA A 252 5.34 -39.28 -9.42
CA ALA A 252 5.91 -40.09 -8.35
C ALA A 252 7.36 -39.67 -8.03
N ILE A 253 8.18 -39.43 -9.05
CA ILE A 253 9.57 -38.95 -8.87
C ILE A 253 9.59 -37.56 -8.21
N GLN A 254 8.77 -36.61 -8.69
CA GLN A 254 8.71 -35.27 -8.11
C GLN A 254 8.20 -35.28 -6.66
N LYS A 255 7.23 -36.15 -6.35
CA LYS A 255 6.73 -36.37 -5.00
C LYS A 255 7.81 -36.89 -4.07
N LEU A 256 8.66 -37.82 -4.51
CA LEU A 256 9.82 -38.30 -3.74
C LEU A 256 10.86 -37.21 -3.49
N ILE A 257 11.17 -36.37 -4.48
CA ILE A 257 12.09 -35.23 -4.33
C ILE A 257 11.55 -34.25 -3.27
N LEU A 258 10.27 -33.96 -3.32
CA LEU A 258 9.61 -33.05 -2.38
C LEU A 258 9.56 -33.63 -0.97
N GLN A 259 9.31 -34.94 -0.84
CA GLN A 259 9.36 -35.66 0.42
C GLN A 259 10.76 -35.59 1.03
N ARG A 260 11.84 -35.80 0.25
CA ARG A 260 13.21 -35.65 0.74
C ARG A 260 13.45 -34.24 1.28
N ARG A 261 13.05 -33.20 0.53
CA ARG A 261 13.19 -31.80 0.96
C ARG A 261 12.38 -31.49 2.23
N SER A 262 11.21 -32.10 2.41
CA SER A 262 10.43 -31.96 3.66
C SER A 262 11.15 -32.57 4.87
N VAL A 263 11.82 -33.71 4.69
CA VAL A 263 12.58 -34.38 5.76
C VAL A 263 13.80 -33.55 6.14
N GLU A 264 14.53 -33.02 5.16
CA GLU A 264 15.66 -32.10 5.39
C GLU A 264 15.21 -30.85 6.16
N LEU A 265 14.09 -30.24 5.76
CA LEU A 265 13.54 -29.09 6.47
C LEU A 265 13.09 -29.44 7.89
N LEU A 266 12.53 -30.63 8.13
CA LEU A 266 12.20 -31.08 9.49
C LEU A 266 13.45 -31.20 10.38
N GLU A 267 14.56 -31.70 9.83
CA GLU A 267 15.83 -31.79 10.55
C GLU A 267 16.40 -30.41 10.88
N VAL A 268 16.39 -29.48 9.91
CA VAL A 268 16.77 -28.07 10.13
C VAL A 268 15.87 -27.43 11.19
N GLY A 269 14.56 -27.68 11.15
CA GLY A 269 13.63 -27.18 12.17
C GLY A 269 13.95 -27.70 13.58
N ARG A 270 14.31 -28.99 13.71
CA ARG A 270 14.73 -29.59 14.99
C ARG A 270 16.03 -28.98 15.51
N SER A 271 17.03 -28.77 14.65
CA SER A 271 18.29 -28.18 15.06
C SER A 271 18.13 -26.73 15.49
N ILE A 272 17.29 -25.96 14.79
CA ILE A 272 16.89 -24.59 15.17
C ILE A 272 16.22 -24.61 16.55
N LYS A 273 15.22 -25.47 16.77
CA LYS A 273 14.54 -25.60 18.07
C LYS A 273 15.53 -25.92 19.20
N GLN A 274 16.39 -26.92 19.00
CA GLN A 274 17.43 -27.29 19.97
C GLN A 274 18.43 -26.16 20.24
N SER A 275 18.74 -25.33 19.24
CA SER A 275 19.64 -24.19 19.42
C SER A 275 19.00 -23.06 20.24
N MET A 276 17.68 -22.87 20.14
CA MET A 276 16.93 -21.87 20.90
C MET A 276 16.68 -22.30 22.35
N ASP A 277 16.49 -23.59 22.59
CA ASP A 277 16.21 -24.15 23.93
C ASP A 277 17.46 -24.19 24.84
N ARG A 278 18.67 -23.96 24.28
CA ARG A 278 19.91 -23.96 25.07
C ARG A 278 20.09 -22.63 25.81
N PRO A 279 20.04 -22.60 27.16
CA PRO A 279 20.30 -21.38 27.90
C PRO A 279 21.74 -20.92 27.69
N GLY A 280 21.91 -19.68 27.22
CA GLY A 280 23.20 -19.03 27.04
C GLY A 280 23.88 -18.71 28.37
N HIS A 281 24.41 -19.73 29.06
CA HIS A 281 25.20 -19.54 30.26
C HIS A 281 26.51 -18.80 29.92
N GLY A 282 26.78 -17.69 30.63
CA GLY A 282 28.03 -16.93 30.52
C GLY A 282 28.07 -15.84 29.44
N GLN A 283 27.00 -15.60 28.68
CA GLN A 283 26.98 -14.56 27.64
C GLN A 283 26.69 -13.16 28.19
N SER A 284 27.44 -12.18 27.68
CA SER A 284 27.18 -10.75 27.94
C SER A 284 25.79 -10.34 27.40
N SER A 285 25.21 -9.25 27.95
CA SER A 285 23.91 -8.74 27.50
C SER A 285 23.90 -8.37 26.01
N TRP A 286 25.04 -7.91 25.48
CA TRP A 286 25.21 -7.57 24.08
C TRP A 286 25.23 -8.80 23.16
N GLU A 287 25.95 -9.86 23.54
CA GLU A 287 25.97 -11.13 22.80
C GLU A 287 24.59 -11.78 22.76
N ARG A 288 23.86 -11.75 23.88
CA ARG A 288 22.46 -12.23 23.92
C ARG A 288 21.55 -11.47 22.95
N LYS A 289 21.69 -10.14 22.87
CA LYS A 289 20.89 -9.33 21.92
C LYS A 289 21.26 -9.62 20.47
N LYS A 290 22.55 -9.83 20.18
CA LYS A 290 23.05 -10.22 18.86
C LYS A 290 22.55 -11.61 18.46
N GLN A 291 22.62 -12.58 19.37
CA GLN A 291 22.16 -13.95 19.15
C GLN A 291 20.66 -13.99 18.88
N ARG A 292 19.83 -13.31 19.68
CA ARG A 292 18.38 -13.21 19.44
C ARG A 292 18.02 -12.67 18.05
N ARG A 293 18.75 -11.66 17.56
CA ARG A 293 18.54 -11.12 16.21
C ARG A 293 18.90 -12.16 15.13
N LEU A 294 19.99 -12.89 15.33
CA LEU A 294 20.41 -13.96 14.41
C LEU A 294 19.42 -15.11 14.40
N ASP A 295 18.96 -15.55 15.57
CA ASP A 295 17.97 -16.61 15.73
C ASP A 295 16.64 -16.23 15.06
N PHE A 296 16.21 -14.98 15.24
CA PHE A 296 15.02 -14.43 14.59
C PHE A 296 15.13 -14.46 13.06
N VAL A 297 16.25 -13.99 12.50
CA VAL A 297 16.50 -14.03 11.05
C VAL A 297 16.53 -15.47 10.55
N THR A 298 17.14 -16.39 11.31
CA THR A 298 17.23 -17.82 10.96
C THR A 298 15.85 -18.47 10.96
N LEU A 299 15.03 -18.18 11.97
CA LEU A 299 13.65 -18.64 12.05
C LEU A 299 12.80 -18.12 10.88
N ASN A 300 12.96 -16.84 10.51
CA ASN A 300 12.23 -16.27 9.37
C ASN A 300 12.63 -16.92 8.03
N LYS A 301 13.92 -17.22 7.82
CA LYS A 301 14.39 -17.98 6.65
C LYS A 301 13.82 -19.40 6.62
N PHE A 302 13.75 -20.05 7.78
CA PHE A 302 13.12 -21.37 7.91
C PHE A 302 11.63 -21.31 7.56
N LYS A 303 10.87 -20.38 8.15
CA LYS A 303 9.45 -20.15 7.84
C LYS A 303 9.22 -19.91 6.35
N GLN A 304 10.06 -19.10 5.70
CA GLN A 304 9.97 -18.88 4.25
C GLN A 304 10.23 -20.17 3.45
N SER A 305 11.23 -20.97 3.86
CA SER A 305 11.57 -22.21 3.16
C SER A 305 10.43 -23.23 3.24
N VAL A 306 9.76 -23.31 4.39
CA VAL A 306 8.54 -24.11 4.60
C VAL A 306 7.39 -23.55 3.74
N TYR A 307 7.18 -22.24 3.74
CA TYR A 307 6.16 -21.58 2.89
C TYR A 307 6.33 -21.94 1.41
N LEU A 308 7.55 -21.85 0.88
CA LEU A 308 7.83 -22.18 -0.52
C LEU A 308 7.65 -23.68 -0.80
N LEU A 309 8.04 -24.55 0.14
CA LEU A 309 7.84 -25.99 0.01
C LEU A 309 6.35 -26.35 -0.07
N GLU A 310 5.52 -25.79 0.82
CA GLU A 310 4.08 -26.03 0.80
C GLU A 310 3.44 -25.55 -0.51
N GLY A 311 3.87 -24.39 -1.02
CA GLY A 311 3.46 -23.91 -2.35
C GLY A 311 3.82 -24.92 -3.46
N ASP A 312 5.04 -25.44 -3.45
CA ASP A 312 5.49 -26.47 -4.40
C ASP A 312 4.63 -27.76 -4.30
N VAL A 313 4.16 -28.15 -3.10
CA VAL A 313 3.26 -29.31 -2.90
C VAL A 313 1.90 -29.07 -3.56
N VAL A 314 1.30 -27.89 -3.33
CA VAL A 314 -0.01 -27.54 -3.91
C VAL A 314 0.09 -27.49 -5.43
N ASP A 315 1.12 -26.84 -5.98
CA ASP A 315 1.34 -26.78 -7.42
C ASP A 315 1.52 -28.19 -8.02
N LEU A 316 2.24 -29.09 -7.34
CA LEU A 316 2.43 -30.47 -7.79
C LEU A 316 1.11 -31.25 -7.83
N LYS A 317 0.24 -31.10 -6.82
CA LYS A 317 -1.09 -31.73 -6.80
C LYS A 317 -1.96 -31.24 -7.96
N LEU A 318 -1.94 -29.94 -8.25
CA LEU A 318 -2.65 -29.34 -9.38
C LEU A 318 -2.16 -29.86 -10.74
N CYS A 319 -0.90 -30.31 -10.84
CA CYS A 319 -0.35 -30.88 -12.08
C CYS A 319 -0.82 -32.32 -12.37
N HIS A 320 -1.42 -33.03 -11.40
CA HIS A 320 -1.83 -34.43 -11.59
C HIS A 320 -3.19 -34.76 -10.95
N GLU A 321 -3.26 -34.82 -9.61
CA GLU A 321 -4.45 -35.26 -8.85
C GLU A 321 -5.67 -34.33 -9.10
N GLU A 322 -5.45 -33.02 -9.10
CA GLU A 322 -6.52 -32.01 -9.18
C GLU A 322 -6.58 -31.33 -10.55
N TYR A 323 -5.85 -31.84 -11.55
CA TYR A 323 -5.75 -31.21 -12.86
C TYR A 323 -7.12 -31.08 -13.55
N ARG A 324 -8.04 -32.02 -13.31
CA ARG A 324 -9.40 -31.99 -13.88
C ARG A 324 -10.24 -30.82 -13.35
N ASN A 325 -9.95 -30.32 -12.15
CA ASN A 325 -10.63 -29.18 -11.54
C ASN A 325 -9.91 -27.84 -11.83
N PHE A 326 -8.80 -27.89 -12.57
CA PHE A 326 -8.03 -26.70 -12.92
C PHE A 326 -8.78 -25.86 -13.95
N ASN A 327 -9.23 -24.66 -13.55
CA ASN A 327 -9.90 -23.75 -14.47
C ASN A 327 -8.88 -23.05 -15.41
N PRO A 328 -8.89 -23.35 -16.73
CA PRO A 328 -7.94 -22.79 -17.68
C PRO A 328 -8.12 -21.29 -17.93
N LEU A 329 -9.26 -20.71 -17.54
CA LEU A 329 -9.52 -19.26 -17.67
C LEU A 329 -8.72 -18.45 -16.64
N LYS A 330 -8.39 -19.02 -15.47
CA LYS A 330 -7.67 -18.30 -14.41
C LYS A 330 -6.30 -17.78 -14.87
N PRO A 331 -5.42 -18.58 -15.51
CA PRO A 331 -4.16 -18.09 -16.05
C PRO A 331 -4.33 -17.03 -17.16
N ILE A 332 -5.31 -17.19 -18.05
CA ILE A 332 -5.56 -16.25 -19.15
C ILE A 332 -6.00 -14.90 -18.60
N PHE A 333 -6.90 -14.91 -17.61
CA PHE A 333 -7.32 -13.69 -16.91
C PHE A 333 -6.14 -13.00 -16.22
N LYS A 334 -5.25 -13.76 -15.57
CA LYS A 334 -4.01 -13.20 -14.97
C LYS A 334 -3.10 -12.58 -16.02
N LEU A 335 -2.97 -13.19 -17.20
CA LEU A 335 -2.17 -12.62 -18.30
C LEU A 335 -2.75 -11.27 -18.77
N LEU A 336 -4.07 -11.22 -19.03
CA LEU A 336 -4.75 -10.00 -19.45
C LEU A 336 -4.58 -8.89 -18.39
N LEU A 337 -4.83 -9.23 -17.13
CA LEU A 337 -4.65 -8.29 -16.01
C LEU A 337 -3.19 -7.85 -15.88
N GLY A 338 -2.23 -8.75 -16.12
CA GLY A 338 -0.80 -8.43 -16.12
C GLY A 338 -0.40 -7.47 -17.24
N CYS A 339 -0.95 -7.64 -18.45
CA CYS A 339 -0.75 -6.70 -19.55
C CYS A 339 -1.32 -5.31 -19.23
N ILE A 340 -2.56 -5.23 -18.73
CA ILE A 340 -3.20 -3.98 -18.32
C ILE A 340 -2.38 -3.31 -17.19
N ALA A 341 -2.01 -4.07 -16.17
CA ALA A 341 -1.18 -3.59 -15.07
C ALA A 341 0.18 -3.06 -15.58
N SER A 342 0.79 -3.71 -16.57
CA SER A 342 2.05 -3.24 -17.14
C SER A 342 1.92 -1.89 -17.83
N VAL A 343 0.80 -1.67 -18.53
CA VAL A 343 0.50 -0.37 -19.17
C VAL A 343 0.29 0.70 -18.10
N ILE A 344 -0.51 0.42 -17.07
CA ILE A 344 -0.76 1.37 -15.97
C ILE A 344 0.54 1.69 -15.21
N SER A 345 1.39 0.70 -14.89
CA SER A 345 2.70 0.95 -14.30
C SER A 345 3.58 1.82 -15.18
N CYS A 346 3.59 1.58 -16.49
CA CYS A 346 4.37 2.37 -17.43
C CYS A 346 3.89 3.83 -17.48
N MET A 347 2.57 4.04 -17.49
CA MET A 347 1.96 5.36 -17.38
C MET A 347 2.34 6.06 -16.07
N TRP A 348 2.36 5.35 -14.94
CA TRP A 348 2.85 5.90 -13.68
C TRP A 348 4.32 6.34 -13.74
N PHE A 349 5.22 5.54 -14.32
CA PHE A 349 6.63 5.94 -14.49
C PHE A 349 6.77 7.20 -15.34
N PHE A 350 6.06 7.26 -16.47
CA PHE A 350 6.08 8.46 -17.32
C PHE A 350 5.51 9.67 -16.59
N HIS A 351 4.40 9.51 -15.88
CA HIS A 351 3.78 10.61 -15.15
C HIS A 351 4.69 11.15 -14.05
N ILE A 352 5.31 10.27 -13.26
CA ILE A 352 6.27 10.70 -12.23
C ILE A 352 7.44 11.45 -12.88
N ALA A 353 8.02 10.90 -13.96
CA ALA A 353 9.19 11.48 -14.61
C ALA A 353 8.91 12.82 -15.32
N LEU A 354 7.75 12.96 -15.98
CA LEU A 354 7.41 14.13 -16.80
C LEU A 354 6.71 15.24 -16.01
N TYR A 355 5.89 14.87 -15.02
CA TYR A 355 5.06 15.81 -14.27
C TYR A 355 5.60 16.09 -12.86
N MET A 356 5.93 15.06 -12.08
CA MET A 356 6.18 15.21 -10.64
C MET A 356 7.63 15.59 -10.29
N LEU A 357 8.62 15.11 -11.04
CA LEU A 357 10.03 15.39 -10.75
C LEU A 357 10.50 16.81 -11.12
N PRO A 358 10.16 17.35 -12.30
CA PRO A 358 10.63 18.67 -12.70
C PRO A 358 9.96 19.77 -11.87
N ASN A 359 10.71 20.81 -11.47
CA ASN A 359 10.16 21.98 -10.76
C ASN A 359 9.04 22.67 -11.55
N THR A 360 9.14 22.63 -12.88
CA THR A 360 8.09 23.02 -13.82
C THR A 360 7.74 21.79 -14.65
N PRO A 361 6.51 21.27 -14.60
CA PRO A 361 6.16 20.03 -15.28
C PRO A 361 6.42 20.14 -16.78
N LEU A 362 7.10 19.14 -17.35
CA LEU A 362 7.39 19.12 -18.78
C LEU A 362 6.12 18.89 -19.60
N LEU A 363 5.30 17.94 -19.14
CA LEU A 363 3.98 17.65 -19.68
C LEU A 363 3.02 17.26 -18.54
N PRO A 364 1.79 17.81 -18.49
CA PRO A 364 0.76 17.38 -17.53
C PRO A 364 0.29 15.91 -17.66
N PHE A 365 0.58 15.28 -18.81
CA PHE A 365 0.35 13.86 -19.15
C PHE A 365 -0.96 13.25 -18.64
N LEU A 366 -0.99 12.58 -17.47
CA LEU A 366 -2.20 11.94 -16.95
C LEU A 366 -3.30 12.97 -16.62
N ASN A 367 -2.94 14.17 -16.17
CA ASN A 367 -3.92 15.23 -15.92
C ASN A 367 -4.66 15.60 -17.21
N THR A 368 -3.94 15.80 -18.31
CA THR A 368 -4.55 16.07 -19.62
C THR A 368 -5.41 14.89 -20.09
N TYR A 369 -4.96 13.65 -19.85
CA TYR A 369 -5.72 12.46 -20.17
C TYR A 369 -7.07 12.42 -19.44
N PHE A 370 -7.11 12.67 -18.12
CA PHE A 370 -8.36 12.67 -17.37
C PHE A 370 -9.32 13.77 -17.83
N ILE A 371 -8.81 14.99 -18.01
CA ILE A 371 -9.61 16.13 -18.52
C ILE A 371 -10.16 15.81 -19.92
N TRP A 372 -9.35 15.23 -20.79
CA TRP A 372 -9.79 14.86 -22.14
C TRP A 372 -10.86 13.77 -22.11
N PHE A 373 -10.74 12.79 -21.20
CA PHE A 373 -11.66 11.66 -21.12
C PHE A 373 -13.03 12.06 -20.54
N ASP A 374 -13.07 13.03 -19.63
CA ASP A 374 -14.33 13.61 -19.14
C ASP A 374 -15.14 14.34 -20.22
N ARG A 375 -14.48 14.89 -21.25
CA ARG A 375 -15.18 15.53 -22.39
C ARG A 375 -15.99 14.56 -23.22
N TRP A 376 -15.61 13.27 -23.24
CA TRP A 376 -16.32 12.23 -23.99
C TRP A 376 -17.58 11.76 -23.26
N PHE A 377 -17.45 11.51 -21.96
CA PHE A 377 -18.57 11.15 -21.09
C PHE A 377 -18.27 11.64 -19.67
N PRO A 378 -19.14 12.46 -19.06
CA PRO A 378 -18.98 12.88 -17.67
C PRO A 378 -18.83 11.64 -16.77
N LEU A 379 -17.83 11.62 -15.89
CA LEU A 379 -17.41 10.53 -14.99
C LEU A 379 -16.34 9.58 -15.53
N PHE A 380 -16.05 9.54 -16.83
CA PHE A 380 -15.01 8.63 -17.33
C PHE A 380 -13.61 9.01 -16.85
N GLY A 381 -13.27 10.29 -16.78
CA GLY A 381 -12.04 10.76 -16.12
C GLY A 381 -12.02 10.38 -14.64
N THR A 382 -13.14 10.53 -13.92
CA THR A 382 -13.23 10.16 -12.50
C THR A 382 -13.04 8.66 -12.27
N ILE A 383 -13.64 7.80 -13.10
CA ILE A 383 -13.46 6.33 -13.04
C ILE A 383 -12.00 5.98 -13.32
N SER A 384 -11.38 6.62 -14.31
CA SER A 384 -9.96 6.43 -14.60
C SER A 384 -9.09 6.81 -13.40
N VAL A 385 -9.35 7.94 -12.72
CA VAL A 385 -8.64 8.28 -11.47
C VAL A 385 -8.81 7.18 -10.42
N GLY A 386 -10.02 6.64 -10.24
CA GLY A 386 -10.28 5.51 -9.36
C GLY A 386 -9.46 4.26 -9.73
N ILE A 387 -9.35 3.93 -11.01
CA ILE A 387 -8.54 2.79 -11.48
C ILE A 387 -7.05 3.02 -11.15
N PHE A 388 -6.51 4.20 -11.44
CA PHE A 388 -5.11 4.52 -11.19
C PHE A 388 -4.79 4.58 -9.69
N SER A 389 -5.70 5.13 -8.87
CA SER A 389 -5.51 5.24 -7.43
C SER A 389 -5.62 3.86 -6.75
N THR A 390 -6.63 3.05 -7.09
CA THR A 390 -6.77 1.67 -6.59
C THR A 390 -5.59 0.79 -7.03
N TYR A 391 -5.06 1.02 -8.23
CA TYR A 391 -3.87 0.33 -8.70
C TYR A 391 -2.66 0.55 -7.80
N LEU A 392 -2.42 1.77 -7.32
CA LEU A 392 -1.31 2.06 -6.41
C LEU A 392 -1.46 1.35 -5.06
N LEU A 393 -2.67 1.29 -4.51
CA LEU A 393 -2.93 0.53 -3.30
C LEU A 393 -2.67 -0.98 -3.53
N ALA A 394 -3.11 -1.51 -4.67
CA ALA A 394 -2.82 -2.90 -5.05
C ALA A 394 -1.31 -3.16 -5.20
N CYS A 395 -0.56 -2.20 -5.76
CA CYS A 395 0.90 -2.24 -5.80
C CYS A 395 1.50 -2.25 -4.39
N ALA A 396 1.05 -1.39 -3.48
CA ALA A 396 1.53 -1.37 -2.10
C ALA A 396 1.23 -2.70 -1.37
N VAL A 397 0.02 -3.26 -1.52
CA VAL A 397 -0.35 -4.57 -0.97
C VAL A 397 0.57 -5.67 -1.52
N LYS A 398 0.76 -5.71 -2.84
CA LYS A 398 1.62 -6.71 -3.50
C LYS A 398 3.09 -6.57 -3.11
N GLY A 399 3.56 -5.33 -3.03
CA GLY A 399 4.92 -5.01 -2.61
C GLY A 399 5.18 -5.38 -1.16
N CYS A 400 4.21 -5.17 -0.27
CA CYS A 400 4.27 -5.62 1.12
C CYS A 400 4.49 -7.14 1.21
N PHE A 401 3.68 -7.94 0.50
CA PHE A 401 3.84 -9.39 0.51
C PHE A 401 5.16 -9.86 -0.10
N LYS A 402 5.61 -9.22 -1.19
CA LYS A 402 6.86 -9.61 -1.85
C LYS A 402 8.10 -9.18 -1.07
N PHE A 403 8.06 -8.00 -0.46
CA PHE A 403 9.10 -7.53 0.44
C PHE A 403 9.18 -8.42 1.68
N GLY A 404 8.05 -8.82 2.25
CA GLY A 404 7.99 -9.73 3.39
C GLY A 404 8.64 -11.09 3.16
N MET A 405 8.58 -11.61 1.93
CA MET A 405 9.32 -12.82 1.58
C MET A 405 10.83 -12.59 1.44
N ARG A 406 11.33 -11.37 1.24
CA ARG A 406 12.74 -11.08 0.95
C ARG A 406 13.47 -10.35 2.07
N CYS A 407 12.75 -9.71 2.99
CA CYS A 407 13.28 -9.00 4.14
C CYS A 407 13.17 -9.85 5.41
N PHE A 408 14.28 -10.47 5.83
CA PHE A 408 14.32 -11.36 7.00
C PHE A 408 14.37 -10.64 8.34
N CYS A 409 14.60 -9.32 8.32
CA CYS A 409 14.79 -8.48 9.50
C CYS A 409 13.46 -8.05 10.15
N ILE A 410 12.34 -8.23 9.45
CA ILE A 410 10.99 -7.86 9.91
C ILE A 410 10.14 -9.13 9.86
N ALA A 411 9.39 -9.42 10.92
CA ALA A 411 8.39 -10.50 10.90
C ALA A 411 7.26 -10.07 9.99
N LEU A 412 7.29 -10.50 8.73
CA LEU A 412 6.19 -10.35 7.80
C LEU A 412 5.53 -11.71 7.64
N HIS A 413 4.21 -11.75 7.84
CA HIS A 413 3.42 -12.97 7.77
C HIS A 413 2.88 -13.12 6.35
N PRO A 414 3.42 -14.02 5.51
CA PRO A 414 2.93 -14.17 4.14
C PRO A 414 1.49 -14.71 4.16
N MET A 415 0.59 -14.07 3.42
CA MET A 415 -0.79 -14.53 3.30
C MET A 415 -0.87 -15.79 2.44
N LYS A 416 -1.56 -16.81 2.94
CA LYS A 416 -1.83 -18.09 2.26
C LYS A 416 -3.32 -18.26 1.99
N LEU A 417 -3.61 -18.88 0.86
CA LEU A 417 -4.95 -19.35 0.54
C LEU A 417 -5.41 -20.39 1.57
N HIS A 418 -6.58 -20.20 2.20
CA HIS A 418 -7.14 -21.07 3.25
C HIS A 418 -6.20 -21.40 4.42
N GLY A 419 -5.18 -20.57 4.65
CA GLY A 419 -4.05 -20.92 5.53
C GLY A 419 -3.52 -19.75 6.35
N THR A 420 -4.21 -18.61 6.35
CA THR A 420 -3.77 -17.44 7.10
C THR A 420 -4.57 -17.34 8.40
N TYR A 421 -3.87 -17.53 9.52
CA TYR A 421 -4.44 -17.29 10.84
C TYR A 421 -4.85 -15.84 11.02
N MET A 422 -5.88 -15.62 11.83
CA MET A 422 -6.47 -14.31 12.02
C MET A 422 -5.50 -13.23 12.53
N ASN A 423 -4.59 -13.59 13.46
CA ASN A 423 -3.54 -12.68 13.95
C ASN A 423 -2.63 -12.18 12.80
N SER A 424 -2.28 -13.08 11.86
CA SER A 424 -1.48 -12.71 10.68
C SER A 424 -2.26 -11.83 9.69
N LEU A 425 -3.57 -12.02 9.55
CA LEU A 425 -4.43 -11.16 8.72
C LEU A 425 -4.51 -9.75 9.31
N ILE A 426 -4.68 -9.61 10.62
CA ILE A 426 -4.72 -8.33 11.32
C ILE A 426 -3.40 -7.56 11.16
N PHE A 427 -2.27 -8.25 11.30
CA PHE A 427 -0.96 -7.62 11.10
C PHE A 427 -0.79 -7.06 9.67
N ASN A 428 -1.13 -7.87 8.66
CA ASN A 428 -1.07 -7.41 7.26
C ASN A 428 -2.08 -6.30 6.99
N LEU A 429 -3.27 -6.34 7.58
CA LEU A 429 -4.26 -5.27 7.48
C LEU A 429 -3.69 -3.95 8.00
N GLY A 430 -2.96 -3.96 9.12
CA GLY A 430 -2.28 -2.78 9.64
C GLY A 430 -1.30 -2.17 8.63
N LEU A 431 -0.55 -3.00 7.91
CA LEU A 431 0.36 -2.52 6.86
C LEU A 431 -0.37 -1.93 5.66
N VAL A 432 -1.52 -2.50 5.27
CA VAL A 432 -2.36 -1.97 4.18
C VAL A 432 -2.97 -0.61 4.58
N LEU A 433 -3.55 -0.52 5.78
CA LEU A 433 -4.12 0.71 6.32
C LEU A 433 -3.08 1.82 6.47
N LEU A 434 -1.86 1.47 6.90
CA LEU A 434 -0.73 2.39 6.99
C LEU A 434 -0.36 3.00 5.61
N CYS A 435 -0.59 2.26 4.53
CA CYS A 435 -0.31 2.71 3.16
C CYS A 435 -1.47 3.44 2.48
N ALA A 436 -2.70 3.36 3.03
CA ALA A 436 -3.89 3.90 2.38
C ALA A 436 -3.87 5.44 2.28
N ILE A 437 -3.57 6.14 3.39
CA ILE A 437 -3.50 7.61 3.40
C ILE A 437 -2.36 8.14 2.50
N PRO A 438 -1.12 7.62 2.58
CA PRO A 438 -0.04 7.98 1.66
C PRO A 438 -0.39 7.74 0.19
N SER A 439 -1.10 6.65 -0.14
CA SER A 439 -1.49 6.35 -1.52
C SER A 439 -2.36 7.44 -2.11
N VAL A 440 -3.29 7.98 -1.33
CA VAL A 440 -4.16 9.09 -1.76
C VAL A 440 -3.41 10.42 -1.79
N GLN A 441 -2.54 10.68 -0.81
CA GLN A 441 -1.70 11.88 -0.82
C GLN A 441 -0.76 11.91 -2.04
N PHE A 442 -0.23 10.76 -2.45
CA PHE A 442 0.55 10.65 -3.69
C PHE A 442 -0.32 10.92 -4.93
N CYS A 443 -1.57 10.43 -4.95
CA CYS A 443 -2.51 10.74 -6.03
C CYS A 443 -2.83 12.24 -6.09
N ASP A 444 -3.07 12.91 -4.96
CA ASP A 444 -3.28 14.37 -4.90
C ASP A 444 -2.10 15.15 -5.48
N GLN A 445 -0.89 14.72 -5.13
CA GLN A 445 0.30 15.35 -5.68
C GLN A 445 0.44 15.08 -7.20
N ALA A 446 0.11 13.87 -7.65
CA ALA A 446 0.22 13.48 -9.05
C ALA A 446 -0.86 14.14 -9.91
N PHE A 447 -2.06 14.35 -9.39
CA PHE A 447 -3.23 14.78 -10.15
C PHE A 447 -3.65 16.22 -9.84
N ALA A 448 -2.72 17.02 -9.31
CA ALA A 448 -2.93 18.37 -8.81
C ALA A 448 -3.66 19.34 -9.76
N ASP A 449 -3.56 19.14 -11.09
CA ASP A 449 -4.29 19.97 -12.07
C ASP A 449 -5.74 19.51 -12.23
N TYR A 450 -5.98 18.20 -12.21
CA TYR A 450 -7.28 17.59 -12.38
C TYR A 450 -8.14 17.66 -11.11
N ASP A 451 -7.54 17.44 -9.93
CA ASP A 451 -8.23 17.42 -8.64
C ASP A 451 -8.18 18.75 -7.87
N ARG A 452 -7.73 19.83 -8.52
CA ARG A 452 -7.48 21.15 -7.88
C ARG A 452 -8.63 21.73 -7.05
N LEU A 453 -9.88 21.34 -7.35
CA LEU A 453 -11.10 21.83 -6.69
C LEU A 453 -11.61 20.90 -5.58
N THR A 454 -10.87 19.86 -5.24
CA THR A 454 -11.27 18.88 -4.23
C THR A 454 -11.00 19.36 -2.81
N ALA A 455 -11.78 18.84 -1.85
CA ALA A 455 -11.51 19.04 -0.43
C ALA A 455 -10.16 18.43 -0.02
N LEU A 456 -9.81 17.27 -0.63
CA LEU A 456 -8.52 16.63 -0.42
C LEU A 456 -7.35 17.58 -0.74
N ARG A 457 -7.42 18.35 -1.83
CA ARG A 457 -6.35 19.27 -2.23
C ARG A 457 -6.08 20.34 -1.18
N THR A 458 -7.13 20.83 -0.54
CA THR A 458 -7.00 21.81 0.54
C THR A 458 -6.40 21.18 1.79
N LEU A 459 -6.82 19.96 2.13
CA LEU A 459 -6.34 19.25 3.32
C LEU A 459 -4.88 18.77 3.17
N MET A 460 -4.58 18.04 2.10
CA MET A 460 -3.27 17.41 1.87
C MET A 460 -2.30 18.35 1.15
N GLY A 461 -2.73 18.93 0.03
CA GLY A 461 -1.89 19.77 -0.84
C GLY A 461 -1.54 21.14 -0.29
N VAL A 462 -2.33 21.66 0.67
CA VAL A 462 -2.07 22.96 1.31
C VAL A 462 -1.72 22.81 2.79
N GLN A 463 -2.64 22.31 3.63
CA GLN A 463 -2.43 22.31 5.08
C GLN A 463 -1.27 21.38 5.49
N ILE A 464 -1.30 20.11 5.04
CA ILE A 464 -0.30 19.10 5.42
C ILE A 464 1.04 19.29 4.69
N HIS A 465 1.01 19.63 3.40
CA HIS A 465 2.24 19.85 2.61
C HIS A 465 3.16 20.91 3.24
N TYR A 466 2.59 22.01 3.74
CA TYR A 466 3.37 23.10 4.34
C TYR A 466 3.48 23.04 5.87
N LEU A 467 3.17 21.91 6.49
CA LEU A 467 3.24 21.74 7.93
C LEU A 467 4.69 21.83 8.45
N LYS A 468 4.87 22.56 9.56
CA LYS A 468 6.17 22.75 10.19
C LYS A 468 6.78 21.39 10.59
N GLY A 469 8.03 21.16 10.19
CA GLY A 469 8.79 19.93 10.48
C GLY A 469 8.80 18.90 9.35
N MET A 470 7.74 18.83 8.53
CA MET A 470 7.63 17.87 7.42
C MET A 470 7.75 18.52 6.03
N ARG A 471 7.55 19.85 5.94
CA ARG A 471 7.62 20.63 4.70
C ARG A 471 8.81 20.29 3.80
N THR A 472 10.02 20.20 4.36
CA THR A 472 11.25 19.91 3.59
C THR A 472 11.13 18.61 2.79
N ILE A 473 10.47 17.59 3.34
CA ILE A 473 10.36 16.28 2.70
C ILE A 473 9.45 16.34 1.47
N TRP A 474 8.40 17.16 1.55
CA TRP A 474 7.45 17.39 0.47
C TRP A 474 8.01 18.33 -0.59
N ASP A 475 8.63 19.45 -0.19
CA ASP A 475 9.24 20.42 -1.12
C ASP A 475 10.32 19.75 -2.00
N TYR A 476 11.08 18.80 -1.46
CA TYR A 476 12.13 18.06 -2.20
C TYR A 476 11.68 16.72 -2.79
N ASN A 477 10.38 16.36 -2.72
CA ASN A 477 9.83 15.13 -3.29
C ASN A 477 10.58 13.85 -2.88
N ILE A 478 11.12 13.80 -1.65
CA ILE A 478 12.05 12.74 -1.21
C ILE A 478 11.44 11.34 -1.37
N PHE A 479 10.17 11.18 -0.98
CA PHE A 479 9.49 9.89 -1.09
C PHE A 479 9.17 9.48 -2.54
N VAL A 480 8.95 10.45 -3.43
CA VAL A 480 8.73 10.19 -4.86
C VAL A 480 10.02 9.65 -5.48
N TYR A 481 11.17 10.25 -5.17
CA TYR A 481 12.47 9.72 -5.56
C TYR A 481 12.72 8.31 -4.98
N ALA A 482 12.34 8.08 -3.72
CA ALA A 482 12.46 6.75 -3.10
C ALA A 482 11.66 5.68 -3.85
N ILE A 483 10.41 5.97 -4.25
CA ILE A 483 9.59 5.05 -5.06
C ILE A 483 10.30 4.69 -6.37
N LEU A 484 10.85 5.66 -7.08
CA LEU A 484 11.56 5.42 -8.35
C LEU A 484 12.82 4.58 -8.16
N ILE A 485 13.67 4.93 -7.20
CA ILE A 485 14.93 4.20 -6.92
C ILE A 485 14.62 2.75 -6.56
N ILE A 486 13.65 2.53 -5.66
CA ILE A 486 13.25 1.18 -5.23
C ILE A 486 12.63 0.40 -6.40
N SER A 487 11.85 1.06 -7.26
CA SER A 487 11.30 0.45 -8.46
C SER A 487 12.41 0.00 -9.42
N LEU A 488 13.42 0.84 -9.68
CA LEU A 488 14.54 0.50 -10.56
C LEU A 488 15.37 -0.66 -10.00
N ILE A 489 15.66 -0.65 -8.69
CA ILE A 489 16.33 -1.77 -8.02
C ILE A 489 15.49 -3.05 -8.14
N THR A 490 14.18 -2.95 -7.93
CA THR A 490 13.28 -4.10 -8.04
C THR A 490 13.22 -4.65 -9.46
N ALA A 491 13.19 -3.78 -10.47
CA ALA A 491 13.27 -4.17 -11.87
C ALA A 491 14.58 -4.93 -12.17
N ALA A 492 15.73 -4.41 -11.74
CA ALA A 492 17.01 -5.09 -11.92
C ALA A 492 17.03 -6.47 -11.25
N ILE A 493 16.54 -6.57 -10.01
CA ILE A 493 16.48 -7.84 -9.26
C ILE A 493 15.53 -8.85 -9.93
N LEU A 494 14.35 -8.41 -10.37
CA LEU A 494 13.36 -9.31 -10.99
C LEU A 494 13.73 -9.71 -12.41
N LEU A 495 14.48 -8.88 -13.15
CA LEU A 495 15.07 -9.28 -14.43
C LEU A 495 16.15 -10.35 -14.23
N ALA A 496 17.01 -10.20 -13.22
CA ALA A 496 18.05 -11.18 -12.92
C ALA A 496 17.50 -12.48 -12.31
N LYS A 497 16.49 -12.38 -11.43
CA LYS A 497 15.88 -13.51 -10.73
C LYS A 497 14.35 -13.35 -10.71
N PRO A 498 13.68 -13.76 -11.80
CA PRO A 498 12.23 -13.55 -11.96
C PRO A 498 11.38 -14.40 -11.01
N ARG A 499 11.93 -15.48 -10.44
CA ARG A 499 11.22 -16.36 -9.50
C ARG A 499 11.97 -16.49 -8.18
N ASP A 500 11.22 -16.38 -7.10
CA ASP A 500 11.66 -16.75 -5.76
C ASP A 500 11.81 -18.28 -5.70
N ARG A 501 13.01 -18.77 -6.01
CA ARG A 501 13.43 -20.14 -5.69
C ARG A 501 13.93 -20.18 -4.26
N ALA A 502 13.67 -21.28 -3.55
CA ALA A 502 14.22 -21.51 -2.22
C ALA A 502 15.75 -21.52 -2.27
N SER A 503 16.37 -20.38 -1.96
CA SER A 503 17.79 -20.28 -1.58
C SER A 503 17.86 -20.56 -0.08
N PRO A 504 18.78 -21.36 0.49
CA PRO A 504 20.07 -21.89 0.01
C PRO A 504 20.08 -23.43 -0.13
N VAL A 505 18.92 -24.08 -0.08
CA VAL A 505 18.80 -25.55 -0.19
C VAL A 505 19.25 -26.03 -1.57
N ASP A 506 19.10 -25.22 -2.63
CA ASP A 506 19.66 -25.53 -3.95
C ASP A 506 21.20 -25.49 -3.99
N ASP A 507 21.85 -24.63 -3.22
CA ASP A 507 23.33 -24.59 -3.14
C ASP A 507 23.87 -25.71 -2.25
N ILE A 508 23.15 -26.05 -1.18
CA ILE A 508 23.43 -27.23 -0.34
C ILE A 508 23.20 -28.50 -1.16
N ARG A 509 22.09 -28.59 -1.92
CA ARG A 509 21.79 -29.67 -2.86
C ARG A 509 22.87 -29.79 -3.93
N LYS A 510 23.32 -28.70 -4.56
CA LYS A 510 24.43 -28.73 -5.53
C LYS A 510 25.76 -29.13 -4.90
N ARG A 511 26.02 -28.77 -3.63
CA ARG A 511 27.20 -29.25 -2.88
C ARG A 511 27.12 -30.75 -2.59
N ILE A 512 25.95 -31.24 -2.18
CA ILE A 512 25.70 -32.68 -1.93
C ILE A 512 25.76 -33.46 -3.24
N GLU A 513 25.15 -32.98 -4.33
CA GLU A 513 25.22 -33.59 -5.66
C GLU A 513 26.67 -33.65 -6.18
N ARG A 514 27.49 -32.62 -5.93
CA ARG A 514 28.95 -32.67 -6.19
C ARG A 514 29.65 -33.70 -5.32
N GLN A 515 29.43 -33.68 -4.00
CA GLN A 515 30.06 -34.64 -3.08
C GLN A 515 29.70 -36.09 -3.40
N VAL A 516 28.44 -36.38 -3.76
CA VAL A 516 27.99 -37.71 -4.16
C VAL A 516 28.62 -38.12 -5.49
N ARG A 517 28.75 -37.20 -6.45
CA ARG A 517 29.44 -37.46 -7.73
C ARG A 517 30.93 -37.74 -7.53
N ASP A 518 31.59 -36.98 -6.67
CA ASP A 518 33.01 -37.15 -6.36
C ASP A 518 33.26 -38.46 -5.60
N THR A 519 32.36 -38.85 -4.68
CA THR A 519 32.43 -40.13 -3.96
C THR A 519 32.16 -41.32 -4.89
N ALA A 520 31.21 -41.19 -5.83
CA ALA A 520 30.94 -42.22 -6.83
C ALA A 520 32.12 -42.43 -7.79
N ASN A 521 32.83 -41.36 -8.15
CA ASN A 521 34.03 -41.43 -8.98
C ASN A 521 35.24 -41.99 -8.21
N ALA A 522 35.36 -41.73 -6.91
CA ALA A 522 36.43 -42.27 -6.07
C ALA A 522 36.30 -43.78 -5.81
N ASN A 523 35.07 -44.33 -5.86
CA ASN A 523 34.81 -45.76 -5.71
C ASN A 523 34.82 -46.54 -7.04
N ALA A 524 35.07 -45.85 -8.16
CA ALA A 524 35.13 -46.42 -9.51
C ALA A 524 36.58 -46.58 -10.04
N VAL A 525 37.57 -46.30 -9.20
CA VAL A 525 39.01 -46.58 -9.38
C VAL A 525 39.39 -47.69 -8.40
#